data_AF-A0A524C8B3-F1
#
_entry.id   AF-A0A524C8B3-F1
#
_cell.length_a   1.000
_cell.length_b   1.000
_cell.length_c   1.000
_cell.angle_alpha   90.00
_cell.angle_beta   90.00
_cell.angle_gamma   90.00
#
_symmetry.space_group_name_H-M   'P 1'
#
loop_
_entity.id
_entity.type
_entity.pdbx_description
1 polymer ?
#
loop_
_entity_poly.entity_id
_entity_poly.type
_entity_poly.pdbx_seq_one_letter_code
_entity_poly.pdbx_strand_id
1 'polypeptide(L)'
;MGKTPVAIVSVRNGNIKKAVKKAIDLLGGINSFIEGATKVLLKPNLLMAPEDERQREMIRTDPRILQALTELINDKYQILIGDCSGVVISGGSRAALRRSG
;
A
#
# COMPACT_ATOMS: atom_id res chain seq x y z
N MET A 1 -23.95 -12.89 -11.82
CA MET A 1 -22.53 -12.49 -11.66
C MET A 1 -22.46 -11.48 -10.53
N GLY A 2 -21.84 -11.81 -9.39
CA GLY A 2 -21.71 -10.89 -8.26
C GLY A 2 -20.70 -9.78 -8.55
N LYS A 3 -20.93 -8.57 -8.06
CA LYS A 3 -19.97 -7.46 -8.16
C LYS A 3 -18.76 -7.73 -7.26
N THR A 4 -17.56 -7.33 -7.69
CA THR A 4 -16.36 -7.39 -6.85
C THR A 4 -16.56 -6.50 -5.61
N PRO A 5 -16.38 -7.05 -4.39
CA PRO A 5 -16.50 -6.26 -3.17
C PRO A 5 -15.37 -5.22 -3.08
N VAL A 6 -15.70 -4.01 -2.64
CA VAL A 6 -14.76 -2.91 -2.44
C VAL A 6 -14.98 -2.31 -1.05
N ALA A 7 -13.90 -2.11 -0.30
CA ALA A 7 -13.94 -1.44 0.99
C ALA A 7 -13.53 0.04 0.86
N ILE A 8 -14.34 0.94 1.42
CA ILE A 8 -14.06 2.39 1.47
C ILE A 8 -13.94 2.79 2.94
N VAL A 9 -12.75 3.27 3.34
CA VAL A 9 -12.46 3.64 4.73
C VAL A 9 -11.72 4.97 4.76
N SER A 10 -12.23 5.92 5.55
CA SER A 10 -11.53 7.17 5.82
C SER A 10 -10.49 7.01 6.91
N VAL A 11 -9.33 7.63 6.73
CA VAL A 11 -8.35 7.83 7.82
C VAL A 11 -8.93 8.84 8.81
N ARG A 12 -8.87 8.52 10.11
CA ARG A 12 -9.31 9.40 11.20
C ARG A 12 -8.14 9.65 12.14
N ASN A 13 -7.96 10.91 12.57
CA ASN A 13 -6.90 11.33 13.49
C ASN A 13 -5.49 10.92 13.04
N GLY A 14 -5.24 10.92 11.71
CA GLY A 14 -3.96 10.48 11.14
C GLY A 14 -3.62 9.00 11.29
N ASN A 15 -4.51 8.16 11.83
CA ASN A 15 -4.21 6.76 12.10
C ASN A 15 -4.43 5.87 10.86
N ILE A 16 -3.43 5.87 9.98
CA ILE A 16 -3.43 5.10 8.73
C ILE A 16 -3.46 3.59 9.01
N LYS A 17 -2.67 3.09 9.97
CA LYS A 17 -2.63 1.66 10.32
C LYS A 17 -4.00 1.09 10.68
N LYS A 18 -4.76 1.81 11.50
CA LYS A 18 -6.13 1.43 11.87
C LYS A 18 -7.08 1.45 10.66
N ALA A 19 -6.95 2.42 9.77
CA ALA A 19 -7.77 2.51 8.57
C ALA A 19 -7.48 1.36 7.59
N VAL A 20 -6.19 1.05 7.34
CA VAL A 20 -5.78 -0.08 6.49
C VAL A 20 -6.28 -1.40 7.07
N LYS A 21 -6.07 -1.65 8.38
CA LYS A 21 -6.58 -2.86 9.02
C LYS A 21 -8.09 -3.00 8.85
N LYS A 22 -8.85 -1.93 9.11
CA LYS A 22 -10.32 -1.92 8.95
C LYS A 22 -10.73 -2.21 7.51
N ALA A 23 -10.04 -1.63 6.53
CA ALA A 23 -10.35 -1.86 5.11
C ALA A 23 -10.13 -3.33 4.73
N ILE A 24 -9.04 -3.94 5.19
CA ILE A 24 -8.75 -5.36 4.96
C ILE A 24 -9.75 -6.28 5.69
N ASP A 25 -10.09 -5.96 6.95
CA ASP A 25 -11.07 -6.72 7.72
C ASP A 25 -12.45 -6.73 7.04
N LEU A 26 -12.89 -5.59 6.47
CA LEU A 26 -14.14 -5.49 5.71
C LEU A 26 -14.16 -6.36 4.44
N LEU A 27 -12.99 -6.71 3.90
CA LEU A 27 -12.85 -7.58 2.75
C LEU A 27 -12.72 -9.06 3.12
N GLY A 28 -12.79 -9.42 4.40
CA GLY A 28 -12.63 -10.79 4.90
C GLY A 28 -11.36 -11.06 5.69
N GLY A 29 -10.53 -10.02 5.91
CA GLY A 29 -9.26 -10.13 6.63
C GLY A 29 -8.09 -10.56 5.73
N ILE A 30 -6.86 -10.33 6.16
CA ILE A 30 -5.69 -10.54 5.28
C ILE A 30 -5.53 -12.01 4.88
N ASN A 31 -5.85 -12.94 5.78
CA ASN A 31 -5.68 -14.37 5.55
C ASN A 31 -6.59 -14.90 4.42
N SER A 32 -7.74 -14.26 4.14
CA SER A 32 -8.59 -14.66 3.01
C SER A 32 -7.90 -14.47 1.64
N PHE A 33 -6.79 -13.73 1.60
CA PHE A 33 -6.03 -13.47 0.37
C PHE A 33 -4.69 -14.22 0.31
N ILE A 34 -4.07 -14.52 1.46
CA ILE A 34 -2.67 -14.99 1.52
C ILE A 34 -2.49 -16.31 2.27
N GLU A 35 -3.57 -16.96 2.71
CA GLU A 35 -3.49 -18.28 3.34
C GLU A 35 -2.86 -19.32 2.40
N GLY A 36 -1.94 -20.14 2.92
CA GLY A 36 -1.16 -21.10 2.15
C GLY A 36 -0.02 -20.52 1.30
N ALA A 37 0.09 -19.20 1.18
CA ALA A 37 1.19 -18.56 0.47
C ALA A 37 2.49 -18.57 1.27
N THR A 38 3.62 -18.59 0.57
CA THR A 38 4.96 -18.35 1.14
C THR A 38 5.52 -16.98 0.75
N LYS A 39 5.02 -16.41 -0.36
CA LYS A 39 5.42 -15.11 -0.89
C LYS A 39 4.19 -14.27 -1.19
N VAL A 40 4.25 -12.97 -0.89
CA VAL A 40 3.17 -12.02 -1.14
C VAL A 40 3.73 -10.87 -1.97
N LEU A 41 3.18 -10.66 -3.17
CA LEU A 41 3.52 -9.50 -4.01
C LEU A 41 2.55 -8.36 -3.71
N LEU A 42 3.09 -7.26 -3.18
CA LEU A 42 2.40 -5.99 -3.10
C LEU A 42 2.71 -5.20 -4.38
N LYS A 43 1.65 -4.84 -5.11
CA LYS A 43 1.72 -4.07 -6.35
C LYS A 43 1.08 -2.69 -6.16
N PRO A 44 1.74 -1.77 -5.44
CA PRO A 44 1.25 -0.41 -5.32
C PRO A 44 1.33 0.29 -6.70
N ASN A 45 0.80 1.51 -6.75
CA ASN A 45 1.08 2.46 -7.82
C ASN A 45 1.74 3.67 -7.16
N LEU A 46 2.99 3.53 -6.72
CA LEU A 46 3.75 4.63 -6.13
C LEU A 46 4.08 5.66 -7.22
N LEU A 47 4.00 6.93 -6.84
CA LEU A 47 4.49 8.03 -7.66
C LEU A 47 5.58 8.73 -6.87
N MET A 48 6.54 9.33 -7.57
CA MET A 48 7.52 10.19 -6.92
C MET A 48 6.79 11.42 -6.38
N ALA A 49 6.89 11.65 -5.07
CA ALA A 49 6.33 12.85 -4.47
C ALA A 49 6.97 14.10 -5.09
N PRO A 50 6.16 15.10 -5.46
CA PRO A 50 6.65 16.43 -5.79
C PRO A 50 7.18 17.12 -4.52
N GLU A 51 8.10 18.07 -4.70
CA GLU A 51 8.67 18.86 -3.59
C GLU A 51 7.62 19.80 -2.97
N ASP A 52 6.66 20.26 -3.77
CA ASP A 52 5.56 21.10 -3.31
C ASP A 52 4.59 20.32 -2.40
N GLU A 53 4.35 20.85 -1.20
CA GLU A 53 3.52 20.17 -0.20
C GLU A 53 2.07 19.98 -0.63
N ARG A 54 1.49 20.95 -1.35
CA ARG A 54 0.10 20.86 -1.81
C ARG A 54 -0.03 19.78 -2.88
N GLN A 55 0.94 19.67 -3.79
CA GLN A 55 0.96 18.60 -4.78
C GLN A 55 1.24 17.23 -4.13
N ARG A 56 1.99 17.20 -3.03
CA ARG A 56 2.24 15.97 -2.24
C ARG A 56 0.97 15.45 -1.57
N GLU A 57 -0.05 16.28 -1.33
CA GLU A 57 -1.37 15.80 -0.88
C GLU A 57 -2.21 15.18 -2.02
N MET A 58 -1.82 15.40 -3.28
CA MET A 58 -2.54 14.93 -4.47
C MET A 58 -2.04 13.58 -5.02
N ILE A 59 -0.96 13.02 -4.47
CA ILE A 59 -0.49 11.68 -4.85
C ILE A 59 -1.48 10.61 -4.38
N ARG A 60 -1.92 9.77 -5.32
CA ARG A 60 -3.00 8.79 -5.09
C ARG A 60 -2.63 7.64 -4.13
N THR A 61 -1.33 7.37 -3.96
CA THR A 61 -0.83 6.31 -3.09
C THR A 61 0.09 6.90 -2.04
N ASP A 62 -0.43 7.08 -0.82
CA ASP A 62 0.37 7.44 0.35
C ASP A 62 1.27 6.24 0.73
N PRO A 63 2.61 6.39 0.75
CA PRO A 63 3.52 5.29 1.06
C PRO A 63 3.32 4.69 2.47
N ARG A 64 2.76 5.45 3.42
CA ARG A 64 2.42 4.95 4.75
C ARG A 64 1.32 3.88 4.71
N ILE A 65 0.50 3.86 3.66
CA ILE A 65 -0.47 2.77 3.43
C ILE A 65 0.29 1.47 3.12
N LEU A 66 1.32 1.54 2.27
CA LEU A 66 2.16 0.38 1.94
C LEU A 66 2.88 -0.12 3.19
N GLN A 67 3.47 0.78 3.98
CA GLN A 67 4.09 0.43 5.26
C GLN A 67 3.09 -0.28 6.19
N ALA A 68 1.92 0.31 6.43
CA ALA A 68 0.89 -0.28 7.27
C ALA A 68 0.44 -1.67 6.78
N LEU A 69 0.37 -1.88 5.46
CA LEU A 69 0.04 -3.17 4.88
C LEU A 69 1.15 -4.19 5.10
N THR A 70 2.42 -3.81 4.91
CA THR A 70 3.56 -4.69 5.20
C THR A 70 3.62 -5.09 6.67
N GLU A 71 3.27 -4.20 7.60
CA GLU A 71 3.20 -4.50 9.03
C GLU A 71 2.01 -5.40 9.43
N LEU A 72 0.93 -5.41 8.63
CA LEU A 72 -0.22 -6.29 8.84
C LEU A 72 0.08 -7.73 8.39
N ILE A 73 0.96 -7.89 7.43
CA ILE A 73 1.44 -9.20 6.97
C ILE A 73 2.53 -9.64 7.96
N ASN A 74 2.36 -10.81 8.58
CA ASN A 74 3.35 -11.29 9.54
C ASN A 74 4.66 -11.73 8.87
N ASP A 75 5.69 -11.90 9.69
CA ASP A 75 7.07 -12.23 9.34
C ASP A 75 7.25 -13.61 8.69
N LYS A 76 6.25 -14.49 8.74
CA LYS A 76 6.31 -15.81 8.10
C LYS A 76 6.25 -15.75 6.56
N TYR A 77 5.85 -14.61 5.99
CA TYR A 77 5.74 -14.41 4.55
C TYR A 77 6.92 -13.63 3.99
N GLN A 78 7.44 -14.05 2.84
CA GLN A 78 8.34 -13.20 2.06
C GLN A 78 7.52 -12.14 1.31
N ILE A 79 7.62 -10.89 1.74
CA ILE A 79 6.95 -9.76 1.09
C ILE A 79 7.82 -9.22 -0.04
N LEU A 80 7.26 -9.14 -1.24
CA LEU A 80 7.86 -8.53 -2.42
C LEU A 80 7.08 -7.27 -2.77
N ILE A 81 7.77 -6.16 -3.01
CA ILE A 81 7.15 -4.93 -3.52
C ILE A 81 7.57 -4.80 -4.98
N GLY A 82 6.64 -5.08 -5.90
CA GLY A 82 6.84 -4.85 -7.33
C GLY A 82 6.07 -3.61 -7.72
N ASP A 83 6.70 -2.67 -8.39
CA ASP A 83 6.01 -1.44 -8.82
C ASP A 83 6.72 -0.82 -10.02
N CYS A 84 5.97 -0.10 -10.87
CA CYS A 84 6.49 0.75 -11.93
C CYS A 84 6.08 2.19 -11.61
N SER A 85 6.93 2.89 -10.86
CA SER A 85 6.64 4.23 -10.33
C SER A 85 6.62 5.36 -11.37
N GLY A 86 6.71 5.04 -12.67
CA GLY A 86 6.87 6.01 -13.76
C GLY A 86 8.19 6.78 -13.72
N VAL A 87 9.10 6.43 -12.80
CA VAL A 87 10.41 7.06 -12.66
C VAL A 87 11.41 6.34 -13.57
N VAL A 88 11.97 7.07 -14.53
CA VAL A 88 12.90 6.53 -15.54
C VAL A 88 14.34 6.50 -15.02
N ILE A 89 14.55 5.85 -13.87
CA ILE A 89 15.89 5.57 -13.30
C ILE A 89 15.94 4.14 -12.77
N SER A 90 17.13 3.53 -12.74
CA SER A 90 17.32 2.25 -12.05
C SER A 90 16.98 2.40 -10.56
N GLY A 91 16.16 1.49 -10.03
CA GLY A 91 15.64 1.59 -8.66
C GLY A 91 14.58 2.68 -8.47
N GLY A 92 13.94 3.16 -9.54
CA GLY A 92 12.94 4.23 -9.51
C GLY A 92 11.84 4.04 -8.45
N SER A 93 11.32 2.82 -8.28
CA SER A 93 10.30 2.53 -7.25
C SER A 93 10.82 2.67 -5.82
N ARG A 94 12.10 2.35 -5.57
CA ARG A 94 12.75 2.60 -4.27
C ARG A 94 12.95 4.10 -4.05
N ALA A 95 13.33 4.84 -5.09
CA ALA A 95 13.49 6.30 -5.00
C ALA A 95 12.16 6.99 -4.74
N ALA A 96 11.09 6.57 -5.43
CA ALA A 96 9.73 7.06 -5.23
C ALA A 96 9.27 6.83 -3.78
N LEU A 97 9.48 5.61 -3.24
CA LEU A 97 9.14 5.31 -1.86
C LEU A 97 9.86 6.24 -0.87
N ARG A 98 11.19 6.37 -0.99
CA ARG A 98 12.00 7.19 -0.06
C ARG A 98 11.69 8.69 -0.12
N ARG A 99 11.32 9.21 -1.30
CA ARG A 99 10.98 10.63 -1.46
C ARG A 99 9.57 10.94 -0.96
N SER A 100 8.69 9.96 -1.01
CA SER A 100 7.28 10.14 -0.63
C SER A 100 7.03 9.92 0.86
N GLY A 101 7.97 9.34 1.62
CA GLY A 101 7.87 9.07 3.05
C GLY A 101 8.33 7.66 3.41
#